data_AF-A0A2S6HRA5-F1
#
_entry.id   AF-A0A2S6HRA5-F1
#
_cell.length_a   1.000
_cell.length_b   1.000
_cell.length_c   1.000
_cell.angle_alpha   90.00
_cell.angle_beta   90.00
_cell.angle_gamma   90.00
#
_symmetry.space_group_name_H-M   'P 1'
#
loop_
_entity.id
_entity.type
_entity.pdbx_description
1 polymer ?
#
loop_
_entity_poly.entity_id
_entity_poly.type
_entity_poly.pdbx_seq_one_letter_code
_entity_poly.pdbx_strand_id
1 'polypeptide(L)' 'MNQDKIDRINTLYHKSKATGLSEEEKAEQAALRKEYIEAIRGSLRGNLNNISIQEADGTVTDLGKKYGNVGEE' A
#
# COMPACT_ATOMS: atom_id res chain seq x y z
N MET A 1 6.44 -6.47 4.75
CA MET A 1 5.74 -5.85 5.89
C MET A 1 5.24 -6.92 6.87
N ASN A 2 5.57 -6.78 8.16
CA ASN A 2 5.09 -7.64 9.25
C ASN A 2 4.56 -6.77 10.41
N GLN A 3 3.96 -7.40 11.43
CA GLN A 3 3.40 -6.69 12.58
C GLN A 3 4.44 -5.87 13.33
N ASP A 4 5.65 -6.42 13.56
CA ASP A 4 6.72 -5.72 14.27
C ASP A 4 7.10 -4.38 13.62
N LYS A 5 7.18 -4.34 12.27
CA LYS A 5 7.46 -3.09 11.54
C LYS A 5 6.32 -2.09 11.65
N ILE A 6 5.06 -2.53 11.69
CA ILE A 6 3.90 -1.67 11.90
C ILE A 6 3.94 -1.08 13.31
N ASP A 7 4.23 -1.90 14.32
CA ASP A 7 4.35 -1.46 15.70
C ASP A 7 5.50 -0.47 15.89
N ARG A 8 6.60 -0.67 15.15
CA ARG A 8 7.71 0.29 15.10
C ARG A 8 7.30 1.62 14.49
N ILE A 9 6.55 1.62 13.39
CA ILE A 9 5.99 2.87 12.80
C ILE A 9 5.13 3.61 13.82
N ASN A 10 4.26 2.90 14.55
CA ASN A 10 3.40 3.49 15.57
C ASN A 10 4.21 4.06 16.74
N THR A 11 5.24 3.34 17.19
CA THR A 11 6.17 3.81 18.22
C THR A 11 6.86 5.11 17.82
N LEU A 12 7.42 5.16 16.60
CA LEU A 12 8.05 6.37 16.05
C LEU A 12 7.03 7.51 15.87
N TYR A 13 5.79 7.19 15.49
CA TYR A 13 4.72 8.17 15.39
C TYR A 13 4.40 8.81 16.75
N HIS A 14 4.18 8.02 17.80
CA HIS A 14 3.92 8.54 19.14
C HIS A 14 5.10 9.36 19.68
N LYS A 15 6.35 8.89 19.47
CA LYS A 15 7.55 9.63 19.84
C LYS A 15 7.64 10.99 19.12
N SER A 16 7.37 11.01 17.80
CA SER A 16 7.36 12.24 17.01
C SER A 16 6.38 13.29 17.53
N LYS A 17 5.26 12.87 18.12
CA LYS A 17 4.23 13.74 18.68
C LYS A 17 4.56 14.23 20.10
N ALA A 18 5.24 13.41 20.88
CA ALA A 18 5.58 13.73 22.27
C ALA A 18 6.83 14.62 22.37
N THR A 19 7.94 14.17 21.80
CA THR A 19 9.26 14.78 22.01
C THR A 19 10.00 15.09 20.70
N GLY A 20 9.49 14.62 19.56
CA GLY A 20 10.16 14.71 18.27
C GLY A 20 11.04 13.51 17.97
N LEU A 21 11.56 13.43 16.75
CA LEU A 21 12.44 12.36 16.27
C LEU A 21 13.83 12.92 15.96
N SER A 22 14.86 12.12 16.23
CA SER A 22 16.19 12.38 15.68
C SER A 22 16.19 12.23 14.15
N GLU A 23 17.23 12.72 13.47
CA GLU A 23 17.36 12.56 12.01
C GLU A 23 17.43 11.08 11.60
N GLU A 24 18.10 10.25 12.38
CA GLU A 24 18.16 8.79 12.17
C GLU A 24 16.77 8.15 12.29
N GLU A 25 15.99 8.56 13.29
CA GLU A 25 14.63 8.05 13.50
C GLU A 25 13.66 8.53 12.42
N LYS A 26 13.84 9.74 11.90
CA LYS A 26 13.08 10.24 10.74
C LYS A 26 13.39 9.41 9.50
N ALA A 27 14.67 9.10 9.26
CA ALA A 27 15.08 8.25 8.16
C ALA A 27 14.52 6.83 8.29
N GLU A 28 14.57 6.25 9.49
CA GLU A 28 13.96 4.95 9.81
C GLU A 28 12.44 4.97 9.54
N GLN A 29 11.74 5.98 10.08
CA GLN A 29 10.29 6.12 9.90
C GLN A 29 9.92 6.27 8.41
N ALA A 30 10.69 7.04 7.65
CA ALA A 30 10.46 7.23 6.22
C ALA A 30 10.65 5.92 5.43
N ALA A 31 11.70 5.16 5.74
CA ALA A 31 11.96 3.86 5.12
C ALA A 31 10.84 2.85 5.42
N LEU A 32 10.43 2.75 6.69
CA LEU A 32 9.35 1.86 7.12
C LEU A 32 8.01 2.22 6.46
N ARG A 33 7.69 3.52 6.37
CA ARG A 33 6.46 3.99 5.69
C ARG A 33 6.48 3.71 4.20
N LYS A 34 7.63 3.83 3.54
CA LYS A 34 7.77 3.48 2.12
C LYS A 34 7.47 2.00 1.90
N GLU A 35 8.08 1.11 2.69
CA GLU A 35 7.81 -0.33 2.61
C GLU A 35 6.32 -0.65 2.85
N TYR A 36 5.69 0.00 3.83
CA TYR A 36 4.27 -0.18 4.11
C TYR A 36 3.38 0.20 2.92
N ILE A 37 3.64 1.36 2.32
CA ILE A 37 2.88 1.84 1.16
C ILE A 37 3.06 0.91 -0.04
N GLU A 38 4.27 0.42 -0.28
CA GLU A 38 4.54 -0.55 -1.35
C GLU A 38 3.78 -1.85 -1.13
N ALA A 39 3.76 -2.38 0.10
CA ALA A 39 2.99 -3.57 0.45
C ALA A 39 1.48 -3.37 0.25
N ILE A 40 0.92 -2.22 0.68
CA ILE A 40 -0.49 -1.89 0.45
C ILE A 40 -0.80 -1.79 -1.03
N ARG A 41 0.02 -1.07 -1.80
CA ARG A 41 -0.20 -0.91 -3.25
C ARG A 41 -0.18 -2.25 -3.96
N GLY A 42 0.72 -3.15 -3.58
CA GLY A 42 0.76 -4.52 -4.10
C GLY A 42 -0.53 -5.29 -3.80
N SER A 43 -0.99 -5.27 -2.55
CA SER A 43 -2.25 -5.92 -2.15
C SER A 43 -3.45 -5.32 -2.87
N LEU A 44 -3.56 -3.98 -2.96
CA LEU A 44 -4.65 -3.31 -3.65
C LEU A 44 -4.67 -3.65 -5.14
N ARG A 45 -3.51 -3.64 -5.81
CA ARG A 45 -3.40 -4.07 -7.21
C ARG A 45 -3.87 -5.51 -7.38
N GLY A 46 -3.46 -6.42 -6.48
CA GLY A 46 -3.93 -7.80 -6.50
C GLY A 46 -5.45 -7.92 -6.38
N ASN A 47 -6.08 -7.13 -5.51
CA ASN A 47 -7.54 -7.08 -5.40
C ASN A 47 -8.20 -6.54 -6.68
N LEU A 48 -7.72 -5.40 -7.19
CA LEU A 48 -8.24 -4.78 -8.41
C LEU A 48 -8.12 -5.71 -9.63
N ASN A 49 -7.03 -6.47 -9.71
CA ASN A 49 -6.82 -7.44 -10.78
C ASN A 49 -7.88 -8.56 -10.83
N ASN A 50 -8.64 -8.75 -9.75
CA ASN A 50 -9.71 -9.75 -9.65
C ASN A 50 -11.11 -9.13 -9.64
N ILE A 51 -11.23 -7.82 -9.87
CA ILE A 51 -12.51 -7.11 -9.90
C ILE A 51 -12.92 -6.85 -11.35
N SER A 52 -14.19 -7.11 -11.65
CA SER A 52 -14.85 -6.70 -12.89
C SER A 52 -16.00 -5.74 -12.56
N ILE A 53 -16.14 -4.68 -13.35
CA ILE A 53 -17.23 -3.70 -13.22
C ILE A 53 -18.26 -4.00 -14.30
N GLN A 54 -19.53 -4.12 -13.92
CA GLN A 54 -20.64 -4.11 -14.87
C GLN A 54 -21.07 -2.65 -15.10
N GLU A 55 -20.91 -2.18 -16.33
CA GLU A 55 -21.25 -0.82 -16.73
C GLU A 55 -22.77 -0.67 -16.94
N ALA A 56 -23.25 0.57 -17.01
CA ALA A 56 -24.68 0.85 -17.16
C ALA A 56 -25.28 0.34 -18.49
N ASP A 57 -24.45 0.14 -19.51
CA ASP A 57 -24.85 -0.42 -20.81
C ASP A 57 -24.85 -1.97 -20.83
N GLY A 58 -24.51 -2.61 -19.70
CA GLY A 58 -24.43 -4.06 -19.54
C GLY A 58 -23.10 -4.68 -19.93
N THR A 59 -22.13 -3.89 -20.44
CA THR A 59 -20.77 -4.39 -20.71
C THR A 59 -20.01 -4.64 -19.41
N VAL A 60 -19.00 -5.52 -19.46
CA VAL A 60 -18.16 -5.86 -18.30
C VAL A 60 -16.72 -5.41 -18.54
N THR A 61 -16.27 -4.48 -17.70
CA THR A 61 -14.86 -4.03 -17.67
C THR A 61 -14.09 -4.82 -16.63
N ASP A 62 -13.23 -5.73 -17.08
CA ASP A 62 -12.23 -6.41 -16.24
C ASP A 62 -11.08 -5.43 -15.93
N LEU A 63 -10.95 -5.04 -14.66
CA LEU A 63 -9.96 -4.06 -14.24
C LEU A 63 -8.52 -4.60 -14.32
N GLY A 64 -8.34 -5.91 -14.13
CA GLY A 64 -7.04 -6.57 -14.22
C GLY A 64 -6.51 -6.59 -15.64
N LYS A 65 -7.37 -6.92 -16.61
CA LYS A 65 -7.01 -6.87 -18.03
C LYS A 65 -6.76 -5.43 -18.51
N LYS A 66 -7.64 -4.50 -18.14
CA LYS A 66 -7.59 -3.12 -18.65
C LYS A 66 -6.46 -2.27 -18.07
N TYR A 67 -6.14 -2.44 -16.79
CA TYR A 67 -5.18 -1.57 -16.09
C TYR A 67 -4.02 -2.32 -15.44
N GLY A 68 -4.15 -3.64 -15.26
CA GLY A 68 -3.16 -4.49 -14.61
C GLY A 68 -2.28 -5.28 -15.57
N ASN A 69 -2.53 -5.21 -16.89
CA ASN A 69 -1.91 -6.03 -17.94
C ASN A 69 -1.95 -7.53 -17.64
N VAL A 70 -2.98 -7.97 -16.91
CA VAL A 70 -3.12 -9.38 -16.52
C VAL A 70 -3.57 -10.19 -17.73
N GLY A 71 -2.74 -11.14 -18.17
CA GLY A 71 -3.04 -12.04 -19.29
C GLY A 71 -2.56 -11.56 -20.66
N GLU A 72 -1.76 -10.49 -20.73
CA GLU A 72 -0.93 -10.18 -21.90
C GLU A 72 0.35 -11.05 -21.85
N GLU A 73 0.28 -12.26 -22.40
CA GLU A 73 1.44 -13.10 -22.79
C GLU A 73 1.49 -13.26 -24.31
#